data_AF-A0A413U7H7-F1
#
_entry.id   AF-A0A413U7H7-F1
#
_cell.length_a   1.000
_cell.length_b   1.000
_cell.length_c   1.000
_cell.angle_alpha   90.00
_cell.angle_beta   90.00
_cell.angle_gamma   90.00
#
_symmetry.space_group_name_H-M   'P 1'
#
loop_
_entity.id
_entity.type
_entity.pdbx_description
1 polymer ?
#
loop_
_entity_poly.entity_id
_entity_poly.type
_entity_poly.pdbx_seq_one_letter_code
_entity_poly.pdbx_strand_id
1 'polypeptide(L)'
;MKSNEIIYEEVDKKVIVNFKTEYIRQEGIWALHGKKKAEEKYSCLLVGKNKDIGSEIINDLGRLHFVSFRENGTIKYKNYNNVYCGFSYAPWQVQDYLYPYIAKEYCALKFVCIHDKSDFQKEQEYAREKEAFFWRNGRPYGTKNRN
;
A
#
# COMPACT_ATOMS: atom_id res chain seq x y z
N MET A 1 17.94 -4.70 9.99
CA MET A 1 16.59 -4.31 10.47
C MET A 1 15.82 -5.56 10.84
N LYS A 2 14.86 -5.49 11.77
CA LYS A 2 14.04 -6.66 12.09
C LYS A 2 12.88 -6.75 11.09
N SER A 3 12.71 -7.92 10.50
CA SER A 3 11.51 -8.23 9.69
C SER A 3 10.27 -8.22 10.60
N ASN A 4 9.13 -7.84 10.03
CA ASN A 4 7.82 -7.69 10.67
C ASN A 4 7.70 -6.55 11.70
N GLU A 5 8.54 -5.53 11.57
CA GLU A 5 8.48 -4.35 12.42
C GLU A 5 7.51 -3.29 11.86
N ILE A 6 6.63 -2.76 12.71
CA ILE A 6 5.71 -1.67 12.35
C ILE A 6 6.52 -0.38 12.20
N ILE A 7 6.42 0.23 11.02
CA ILE A 7 7.05 1.50 10.63
C ILE A 7 6.14 2.68 11.03
N TYR A 8 4.84 2.52 10.84
CA TYR A 8 3.80 3.52 11.12
C TYR A 8 2.46 2.79 11.34
N GLU A 9 1.63 3.30 12.25
CA GLU A 9 0.26 2.81 12.45
C GLU A 9 -0.68 3.94 12.84
N GLU A 10 -1.88 3.92 12.27
CA GLU A 10 -3.00 4.76 12.68
C GLU A 10 -4.31 3.99 12.79
N VAL A 11 -5.19 4.50 13.67
CA VAL A 11 -6.56 4.01 13.87
C VAL A 11 -7.48 5.21 13.98
N ASP A 12 -8.55 5.21 13.21
CA ASP A 12 -9.54 6.30 13.11
C ASP A 12 -8.85 7.67 12.91
N LYS A 13 -7.85 7.70 12.02
CA LYS A 13 -7.00 8.88 11.70
C LYS A 13 -6.18 9.41 12.88
N LYS A 14 -6.04 8.64 13.95
CA LYS A 14 -5.16 8.94 15.08
C LYS A 14 -3.91 8.07 14.95
N VAL A 15 -2.76 8.73 14.94
CA VAL A 15 -1.47 8.04 14.90
C VAL A 15 -1.25 7.30 16.22
N ILE A 16 -1.06 5.99 16.14
CA ILE A 16 -0.73 5.10 17.27
C ILE A 16 0.78 4.86 17.34
N VAL A 17 1.40 4.67 16.18
CA VAL A 17 2.85 4.54 16.03
C VAL A 17 3.31 5.59 15.04
N ASN A 18 4.11 6.54 15.52
CA ASN A 18 4.74 7.54 14.66
C ASN A 18 5.69 6.88 13.65
N PHE A 19 5.85 7.53 12.50
CA PHE A 19 6.77 7.06 11.47
C PHE A 19 8.19 6.96 12.03
N LYS A 20 8.78 5.77 11.89
CA LYS A 20 10.14 5.45 12.31
C LYS A 20 11.19 5.96 11.32
N THR A 21 11.88 7.03 11.69
CA THR A 21 12.85 7.73 10.83
C THR A 21 14.05 6.87 10.43
N GLU A 22 14.36 5.81 11.18
CA GLU A 22 15.42 4.86 10.86
C GLU A 22 15.18 4.10 9.55
N TYR A 23 13.96 4.10 9.01
CA TYR A 23 13.63 3.53 7.71
C TYR A 23 13.87 4.47 6.52
N ILE A 24 14.20 5.73 6.76
CA ILE A 24 14.60 6.67 5.70
C ILE A 24 15.92 6.22 5.08
N ARG A 25 15.98 6.21 3.75
CA ARG A 25 17.12 5.70 2.95
C ARG A 25 17.43 4.22 3.19
N GLN A 26 16.49 3.47 3.76
CA GLN A 26 16.64 2.04 3.92
C GLN A 26 16.05 1.29 2.73
N GLU A 27 16.84 0.36 2.22
CA GLU A 27 16.37 -0.61 1.25
C GLU A 27 15.45 -1.63 1.94
N GLY A 28 14.41 -2.10 1.25
CA GLY A 28 13.58 -3.16 1.77
C GLY A 28 12.31 -3.45 0.98
N ILE A 29 11.46 -4.25 1.61
CA ILE A 29 10.08 -4.55 1.22
C ILE A 29 9.18 -4.12 2.38
N TRP A 30 8.10 -3.43 2.07
CA TRP A 30 7.09 -3.02 3.02
C TRP A 30 5.71 -3.53 2.60
N ALA A 31 4.83 -3.70 3.57
CA ALA A 31 3.43 -4.03 3.34
C ALA A 31 2.54 -3.02 4.06
N LEU A 32 1.50 -2.55 3.35
CA LEU A 32 0.40 -1.81 3.93
C LEU A 32 -0.71 -2.79 4.28
N HIS A 33 -1.05 -2.85 5.57
CA HIS A 33 -2.21 -3.57 6.05
C HIS A 33 -3.32 -2.59 6.41
N GLY A 34 -4.56 -2.99 6.16
CA GLY A 34 -5.74 -2.20 6.50
C GLY A 34 -6.83 -3.05 7.14
N LYS A 35 -7.62 -2.42 8.01
CA LYS A 35 -8.79 -3.01 8.63
C LYS A 35 -10.00 -2.11 8.42
N LYS A 36 -11.10 -2.67 7.91
CA LYS A 36 -12.38 -1.95 7.80
C LYS A 36 -13.10 -1.94 9.15
N LYS A 37 -14.00 -0.98 9.35
CA LYS A 37 -14.75 -0.84 10.61
C LYS A 37 -15.61 -2.07 10.95
N ALA A 38 -16.16 -2.72 9.92
CA ALA A 38 -16.98 -3.91 10.07
C ALA A 38 -16.16 -5.22 10.17
N GLU A 39 -14.83 -5.15 10.04
CA GLU A 39 -13.95 -6.31 10.03
C GLU A 39 -13.09 -6.36 11.30
N GLU A 40 -12.91 -7.56 11.86
CA GLU A 40 -12.08 -7.75 13.05
C GLU A 40 -10.59 -7.84 12.73
N LYS A 41 -10.24 -8.28 11.51
CA LYS A 41 -8.86 -8.62 11.13
C LYS A 41 -8.30 -7.62 10.13
N TYR A 42 -6.99 -7.41 10.20
CA TYR A 42 -6.25 -6.71 9.15
C TYR A 42 -6.09 -7.60 7.92
N SER A 43 -6.27 -7.00 6.76
CA SER A 43 -5.95 -7.58 5.46
C SER A 43 -4.71 -6.92 4.87
N CYS A 44 -3.92 -7.66 4.09
CA CYS A 44 -2.83 -7.09 3.30
C CYS A 44 -3.42 -6.33 2.11
N LEU A 45 -3.19 -5.01 2.05
CA LEU A 45 -3.71 -4.18 0.98
C LEU A 45 -2.75 -4.18 -0.20
N LEU A 46 -1.47 -3.89 0.05
CA LEU A 46 -0.44 -3.95 -0.99
C LEU A 46 0.94 -4.11 -0.38
N VAL A 47 1.84 -4.58 -1.22
CA VAL A 47 3.25 -4.81 -0.92
C VAL A 47 4.08 -4.03 -1.93
N GLY A 48 5.11 -3.34 -1.45
CA GLY A 48 6.04 -2.58 -2.27
C GLY A 48 7.48 -2.87 -1.87
N LYS A 49 8.41 -2.68 -2.82
CA LYS A 49 9.85 -2.77 -2.57
C LYS A 49 10.55 -1.51 -3.08
N ASN A 50 11.57 -1.07 -2.36
CA ASN A 50 12.33 0.13 -2.72
C ASN A 50 13.76 0.10 -2.20
N LYS A 51 14.63 0.92 -2.82
CA LYS A 51 15.95 1.27 -2.26
C LYS A 51 15.86 2.29 -1.13
N ASP A 52 14.76 3.02 -1.04
CA ASP A 52 14.42 3.92 0.06
C ASP A 52 12.93 3.76 0.40
N ILE A 53 12.62 2.75 1.24
CA ILE A 53 11.23 2.47 1.63
C ILE A 53 10.66 3.57 2.50
N GLY A 54 11.49 4.26 3.30
CA GLY A 54 11.01 5.34 4.15
C GLY A 54 10.49 6.52 3.33
N SER A 55 11.24 6.96 2.32
CA SER A 55 10.78 8.04 1.43
C SER A 55 9.55 7.64 0.61
N GLU A 56 9.45 6.38 0.17
CA GLU A 56 8.25 5.89 -0.52
C GLU A 56 7.02 5.92 0.40
N ILE A 57 7.14 5.40 1.62
CA ILE A 57 6.04 5.39 2.60
C ILE A 57 5.63 6.82 2.98
N ILE A 58 6.57 7.76 3.13
CA ILE A 58 6.24 9.17 3.39
C ILE A 58 5.40 9.77 2.25
N ASN A 59 5.75 9.49 0.99
CA ASN A 59 4.95 9.94 -0.15
C ASN A 59 3.55 9.31 -0.15
N ASP A 60 3.45 8.03 0.23
CA ASP A 60 2.18 7.31 0.32
C ASP A 60 1.29 7.81 1.46
N LEU A 61 1.87 8.10 2.62
CA LEU A 61 1.21 8.83 3.71
C LEU A 61 0.74 10.21 3.25
N GLY A 62 1.55 10.89 2.45
CA GLY A 62 1.18 12.15 1.81
C GLY A 62 -0.12 12.03 1.00
N ARG A 63 -0.23 10.97 0.20
CA ARG A 63 -1.45 10.69 -0.58
C ARG A 63 -2.63 10.26 0.30
N LEU A 64 -2.39 9.45 1.33
CA LEU A 64 -3.42 8.99 2.27
C LEU A 64 -4.09 10.16 3.01
N HIS A 65 -3.31 11.16 3.42
CA HIS A 65 -3.80 12.21 4.31
C HIS A 65 -4.15 13.53 3.60
N PHE A 66 -3.47 13.86 2.50
CA PHE A 66 -3.59 15.19 1.89
C PHE A 66 -4.20 15.20 0.48
N VAL A 67 -4.42 14.04 -0.14
CA VAL A 67 -5.11 13.96 -1.43
C VAL A 67 -6.56 13.58 -1.22
N SER A 68 -7.48 14.40 -1.71
CA SER A 68 -8.92 14.11 -1.64
C SER A 68 -9.31 12.97 -2.59
N PHE A 69 -10.21 12.11 -2.12
CA PHE A 69 -10.80 11.05 -2.95
C PHE A 69 -11.62 11.62 -4.11
N ARG A 70 -11.56 10.95 -5.27
CA ARG A 70 -12.22 11.37 -6.51
C ARG A 70 -12.92 10.17 -7.15
N GLU A 71 -14.17 10.34 -7.55
CA GLU A 71 -14.99 9.29 -8.20
C GLU A 71 -14.98 9.37 -9.73
N ASN A 72 -14.23 10.31 -10.31
CA ASN A 72 -14.18 10.56 -11.75
C ASN A 72 -13.15 9.68 -12.51
N GLY A 73 -12.73 8.55 -11.94
CA GLY A 73 -11.83 7.62 -12.60
C GLY A 73 -12.52 6.91 -13.77
N THR A 74 -11.83 6.81 -14.92
CA THR A 74 -12.39 6.21 -16.14
C THR A 74 -11.90 4.79 -16.41
N ILE A 75 -10.80 4.37 -15.77
CA ILE A 75 -10.22 3.04 -15.94
C ILE A 75 -10.53 2.18 -14.72
N LYS A 76 -11.14 1.00 -14.95
CA LYS A 76 -11.42 0.01 -13.90
C LYS A 76 -10.13 -0.63 -13.39
N TYR A 77 -9.86 -0.51 -12.11
CA TYR A 77 -8.73 -1.16 -11.47
C TYR A 77 -8.96 -2.67 -11.35
N LYS A 78 -7.95 -3.46 -11.70
CA LYS A 78 -7.95 -4.91 -11.50
C LYS A 78 -7.08 -5.29 -10.31
N ASN A 79 -7.66 -5.98 -9.35
CA ASN A 79 -7.00 -6.47 -8.14
C ASN A 79 -6.09 -7.67 -8.43
N TYR A 80 -5.47 -8.28 -7.40
CA TYR A 80 -4.54 -9.40 -7.58
C TYR A 80 -5.18 -10.63 -8.27
N ASN A 81 -6.48 -10.82 -8.11
CA ASN A 81 -7.26 -11.87 -8.77
C ASN A 81 -7.67 -11.50 -10.21
N ASN A 82 -7.13 -10.42 -10.77
CA ASN A 82 -7.46 -9.90 -12.10
C ASN A 82 -8.96 -9.56 -12.26
N VAL A 83 -9.65 -9.23 -11.17
CA VAL A 83 -11.06 -8.82 -11.17
C VAL A 83 -11.21 -7.35 -10.80
N TYR A 84 -12.26 -6.72 -11.34
CA TYR A 84 -12.62 -5.36 -10.95
C TYR A 84 -13.07 -5.33 -9.49
N CYS A 85 -12.47 -4.47 -8.68
CA CYS A 85 -12.71 -4.43 -7.23
C CYS A 85 -13.53 -3.22 -6.76
N GLY A 86 -14.26 -2.55 -7.66
CA GLY A 86 -15.06 -1.38 -7.31
C GLY A 86 -14.30 -0.05 -7.33
N PHE A 87 -13.01 -0.06 -7.64
CA PHE A 87 -12.14 1.11 -7.71
C PHE A 87 -11.78 1.47 -9.16
N SER A 88 -11.95 2.73 -9.55
CA SER A 88 -11.54 3.25 -10.86
C SER A 88 -10.60 4.45 -10.72
N TYR A 89 -9.73 4.64 -11.70
CA TYR A 89 -8.67 5.65 -11.67
C TYR A 89 -8.51 6.38 -13.02
N ALA A 90 -7.84 7.53 -13.00
CA ALA A 90 -7.45 8.25 -14.21
C ALA A 90 -6.07 7.78 -14.74
N PRO A 91 -5.83 7.78 -16.06
CA PRO A 91 -4.53 7.41 -16.62
C PRO A 91 -3.36 8.11 -15.90
N TRP A 92 -2.29 7.35 -15.62
CA TRP A 92 -1.06 7.85 -14.97
C TRP A 92 -1.21 8.31 -13.51
N GLN A 93 -2.39 8.20 -12.90
CA GLN A 93 -2.67 8.68 -11.55
C GLN A 93 -3.18 7.57 -10.62
N VAL A 94 -2.78 6.31 -10.87
CA VAL A 94 -3.30 5.15 -10.11
C VAL A 94 -3.17 5.36 -8.60
N GLN A 95 -1.97 5.70 -8.12
CA GLN A 95 -1.69 5.85 -6.69
C GLN A 95 -2.42 7.05 -6.09
N ASP A 96 -2.53 8.16 -6.83
CA ASP A 96 -3.22 9.38 -6.37
C ASP A 96 -4.74 9.17 -6.24
N TYR A 97 -5.29 8.15 -6.90
CA TYR A 97 -6.68 7.71 -6.71
C TYR A 97 -6.78 6.58 -5.65
N LEU A 98 -5.79 5.69 -5.61
CA LEU A 98 -5.82 4.48 -4.80
C LEU A 98 -5.68 4.79 -3.30
N TYR A 99 -4.71 5.60 -2.90
CA TYR A 99 -4.49 5.89 -1.49
C TYR A 99 -5.68 6.64 -0.86
N PRO A 100 -6.28 7.66 -1.50
CA PRO A 100 -7.51 8.26 -0.99
C PRO A 100 -8.70 7.28 -0.92
N TYR A 101 -8.78 6.32 -1.85
CA TYR A 101 -9.77 5.23 -1.78
C TYR A 101 -9.53 4.35 -0.55
N ILE A 102 -8.27 3.96 -0.28
CA ILE A 102 -7.89 3.21 0.92
C ILE A 102 -8.25 4.00 2.20
N ALA A 103 -7.91 5.29 2.27
CA ALA A 103 -8.22 6.13 3.42
C ALA A 103 -9.73 6.32 3.66
N LYS A 104 -10.56 6.20 2.62
CA LYS A 104 -12.03 6.21 2.72
C LYS A 104 -12.56 4.88 3.28
N GLU A 105 -12.03 3.76 2.81
CA GLU A 105 -12.59 2.43 3.05
C GLU A 105 -12.09 1.76 4.35
N TYR A 106 -10.88 2.09 4.81
CA TYR A 106 -10.22 1.43 5.93
C TYR A 106 -10.07 2.39 7.12
N CYS A 107 -10.47 1.94 8.31
CA CYS A 107 -10.43 2.76 9.52
C CYS A 107 -9.12 2.59 10.31
N ALA A 108 -8.34 1.54 10.07
CA ALA A 108 -7.01 1.38 10.63
C ALA A 108 -6.02 0.95 9.56
N LEU A 109 -4.83 1.54 9.59
CA LEU A 109 -3.77 1.32 8.60
C LEU A 109 -2.43 1.14 9.32
N LYS A 110 -1.61 0.21 8.85
CA LYS A 110 -0.22 0.06 9.32
C LYS A 110 0.74 -0.32 8.20
N PHE A 111 1.88 0.35 8.18
CA PHE A 111 3.02 0.01 7.34
C PHE A 111 3.99 -0.87 8.13
N VAL A 112 4.39 -1.99 7.55
CA VAL A 112 5.27 -2.98 8.19
C VAL A 112 6.45 -3.27 7.28
N CYS A 113 7.68 -3.26 7.83
CA CYS A 113 8.86 -3.74 7.12
C CYS A 113 8.83 -5.27 7.08
N ILE A 114 8.83 -5.84 5.88
CA ILE A 114 8.75 -7.29 5.67
C ILE A 114 10.13 -7.88 5.40
N HIS A 115 10.99 -7.15 4.69
CA HIS A 115 12.30 -7.63 4.30
C HIS A 115 13.29 -6.47 4.20
N ASP A 116 14.55 -6.69 4.54
CA ASP A 116 15.60 -5.65 4.60
C ASP A 116 16.37 -5.45 3.28
N LYS A 117 15.95 -6.14 2.23
CA LYS A 117 16.44 -5.97 0.85
C LYS A 117 15.27 -5.85 -0.11
N SER A 118 15.42 -4.98 -1.12
CA SER A 118 14.47 -4.85 -2.21
C SER A 118 14.67 -6.03 -3.15
N ASP A 119 13.85 -7.05 -2.95
CA ASP A 119 13.89 -8.30 -3.70
C ASP A 119 12.55 -8.51 -4.42
N PHE A 120 12.62 -8.67 -5.74
CA PHE A 120 11.45 -8.82 -6.60
C PHE A 120 10.73 -10.16 -6.42
N GLN A 121 11.48 -11.22 -6.10
CA GLN A 121 10.90 -12.54 -5.89
C GLN A 121 10.19 -12.57 -4.53
N LYS A 122 10.86 -12.08 -3.47
CA LYS A 122 10.27 -12.03 -2.12
C LYS A 122 9.04 -11.11 -2.04
N GLU A 123 9.04 -9.99 -2.77
CA GLU A 123 7.89 -9.10 -2.87
C GLU A 123 6.67 -9.84 -3.45
N GLN A 124 6.87 -10.60 -4.53
CA GLN A 124 5.79 -11.36 -5.16
C GLN A 124 5.33 -12.55 -4.31
N GLU A 125 6.27 -13.27 -3.70
CA GLU A 125 5.96 -14.38 -2.80
C GLU A 125 5.09 -13.89 -1.65
N TYR A 126 5.49 -12.81 -0.97
CA TYR A 126 4.72 -12.24 0.13
C TYR A 126 3.36 -11.70 -0.33
N ALA A 127 3.30 -11.00 -1.47
CA ALA A 127 2.04 -10.50 -2.02
C ALA A 127 1.06 -11.63 -2.36
N ARG A 128 1.55 -12.78 -2.83
CA ARG A 128 0.71 -13.97 -3.08
C ARG A 128 0.31 -14.67 -1.80
N GLU A 129 1.27 -14.90 -0.89
CA GLU A 129 1.02 -15.58 0.39
C GLU A 129 -0.01 -14.85 1.25
N LYS A 130 0.03 -13.51 1.25
CA LYS A 130 -0.90 -12.67 2.00
C LYS A 130 -2.13 -12.22 1.21
N GLU A 131 -2.29 -12.74 -0.02
CA GLU A 131 -3.39 -12.38 -0.92
C GLU A 131 -3.60 -10.86 -1.00
N ALA A 132 -2.51 -10.12 -1.21
CA ALA A 132 -2.51 -8.66 -1.18
C ALA A 132 -3.58 -8.12 -2.14
N PHE A 133 -4.54 -7.35 -1.61
CA PHE A 133 -5.74 -7.01 -2.34
C PHE A 133 -5.43 -6.23 -3.63
N PHE A 134 -4.69 -5.14 -3.50
CA PHE A 134 -4.15 -4.36 -4.61
C PHE A 134 -2.82 -4.96 -5.06
N TRP A 135 -2.59 -4.92 -6.37
CA TRP A 135 -1.36 -5.47 -6.93
C TRP A 135 -0.15 -4.55 -6.65
N ARG A 136 1.05 -5.13 -6.73
CA ARG A 136 2.31 -4.61 -6.19
C ARG A 136 2.54 -3.12 -6.42
N ASN A 137 2.99 -2.44 -5.37
CA ASN A 137 3.14 -0.99 -5.29
C ASN A 137 1.89 -0.21 -5.77
N GLY A 138 0.70 -0.76 -5.48
CA GLY A 138 -0.59 -0.17 -5.83
C GLY A 138 -0.92 -0.18 -7.33
N ARG A 139 -0.16 -0.90 -8.17
CA ARG A 139 -0.40 -0.94 -9.62
C ARG A 139 -1.54 -1.90 -9.95
N PRO A 140 -2.29 -1.73 -11.05
CA PRO A 140 -3.30 -2.70 -11.46
C PRO A 140 -2.65 -4.02 -11.90
N TYR A 141 -3.36 -5.13 -11.73
CA TYR A 141 -2.88 -6.43 -12.21
C TYR A 141 -2.84 -6.47 -13.75
N GLY A 142 -1.84 -7.16 -14.29
CA GLY A 142 -1.71 -7.40 -15.73
C GLY A 142 -1.18 -6.23 -16.57
N THR A 143 -0.93 -5.05 -16.00
CA THR A 143 -0.23 -3.98 -16.72
C THR A 143 1.26 -4.29 -16.83
N LYS A 144 1.77 -4.43 -18.06
CA LYS A 144 3.21 -4.60 -18.34
C LYS A 144 3.98 -3.32 -17.97
N ASN A 145 5.20 -3.47 -17.45
CA ASN A 145 6.14 -2.36 -17.34
C ASN A 145 6.38 -1.80 -18.75
N ARG A 146 6.06 -0.52 -18.97
CA ARG A 146 6.82 0.27 -19.94
C ARG A 146 7.95 0.88 -19.12
N ASN A 147 9.10 0.20 -19.14
CA ASN A 147 10.36 0.78 -18.69
C ASN A 147 10.64 2.06 -19.48
#